data_AF-A0A829GR28-F1
#
_entry.id   AF-A0A829GR28-F1
#
_cell.length_a   1.000
_cell.length_b   1.000
_cell.length_c   1.000
_cell.angle_alpha   90.00
_cell.angle_beta   90.00
_cell.angle_gamma   90.00
#
_symmetry.space_group_name_H-M   'P 1'
#
loop_
_entity.id
_entity.type
_entity.pdbx_description
1 polymer ?
#
loop_
_entity_poly.entity_id
_entity_poly.type
_entity_poly.pdbx_seq_one_letter_code
_entity_poly.pdbx_strand_id
1 'polypeptide(L)'
;MSRVFIPNIYVTISTEGIYHPKDSLYKISLGQENNSFVFKVQLVVNAKIRPRLTVSYDYNSRQFEKVMSAYKFLSETYNLIPKDLVEGLVTDRDLTAEFEKWEKKRDTKSLH
;
A
#
# COMPACT_ATOMS: atom_id res chain seq x y z
N MET A 1 -10.45 -9.91 19.45
CA MET A 1 -9.78 -8.58 19.48
C MET A 1 -10.23 -7.83 18.24
N SER A 2 -10.79 -6.63 18.40
CA SER A 2 -11.07 -5.75 17.27
C SER A 2 -9.75 -5.45 16.54
N ARG A 3 -9.81 -5.35 15.20
CA ARG A 3 -8.63 -4.94 14.43
C ARG A 3 -8.27 -3.52 14.84
N VAL A 4 -7.04 -3.30 15.30
CA VAL A 4 -6.54 -1.96 15.67
C VAL A 4 -6.46 -1.04 14.45
N PHE A 5 -6.14 -1.63 13.28
CA PHE A 5 -6.11 -0.96 12.00
C PHE A 5 -7.14 -1.57 11.06
N ILE A 6 -7.98 -0.71 10.46
CA ILE A 6 -8.97 -1.06 9.45
C ILE A 6 -8.54 -0.40 8.14
N PRO A 7 -7.91 -1.14 7.20
CA PRO A 7 -7.56 -0.59 5.90
C PRO A 7 -8.83 -0.32 5.08
N ASN A 8 -8.87 0.80 4.38
CA ASN A 8 -9.94 1.10 3.44
C ASN A 8 -9.56 0.56 2.06
N ILE A 9 -8.38 0.98 1.58
CA ILE A 9 -7.80 0.57 0.31
C ILE A 9 -6.34 0.17 0.52
N TYR A 10 -5.86 -0.78 -0.26
CA TYR A 10 -4.46 -1.20 -0.23
C TYR A 10 -3.95 -1.66 -1.58
N VAL A 11 -2.63 -1.71 -1.70
CA VAL A 11 -1.91 -2.40 -2.77
C VAL A 11 -0.86 -3.32 -2.15
N THR A 12 -0.47 -4.35 -2.89
CA THR A 12 0.67 -5.18 -2.55
C THR A 12 1.79 -4.97 -3.55
N ILE A 13 3.03 -4.87 -3.05
CA ILE A 13 4.23 -4.78 -3.88
C ILE A 13 5.23 -5.83 -3.45
N SER A 14 5.91 -6.47 -4.40
CA SER A 14 6.97 -7.43 -4.09
C SER A 14 8.15 -6.75 -3.42
N THR A 15 8.72 -7.37 -2.39
CA THR A 15 9.98 -6.89 -1.80
C THR A 15 11.21 -7.31 -2.61
N GLU A 16 11.02 -8.09 -3.68
CA GLU A 16 12.08 -8.66 -4.53
C GLU A 16 13.09 -9.53 -3.76
N GLY A 17 12.74 -9.96 -2.53
CA GLY A 17 13.63 -10.74 -1.66
C GLY A 17 14.82 -9.96 -1.10
N ILE A 18 14.86 -8.63 -1.29
CA ILE A 18 15.93 -7.78 -0.75
C ILE A 18 15.67 -7.64 0.76
N TYR A 19 16.62 -8.12 1.59
CA TYR A 19 16.57 -8.13 3.06
C TYR A 19 15.41 -8.90 3.72
N HIS A 20 14.61 -9.61 2.94
CA HIS A 20 13.42 -10.33 3.41
C HIS A 20 13.35 -11.72 2.78
N PRO A 21 12.64 -12.69 3.41
CA PRO A 21 12.41 -14.00 2.83
C PRO A 21 11.85 -13.89 1.40
N LYS A 22 12.13 -14.89 0.56
CA LYS A 22 11.50 -15.01 -0.76
C LYS A 22 9.97 -14.98 -0.60
N ASP A 23 9.31 -14.40 -1.60
CA ASP A 23 7.84 -14.21 -1.63
C ASP A 23 7.29 -13.26 -0.55
N SER A 24 8.16 -12.45 0.06
CA SER A 24 7.70 -11.36 0.91
C SER A 24 7.11 -10.22 0.07
N LEU A 25 6.05 -9.60 0.60
CA LEU A 25 5.36 -8.48 -0.01
C LEU A 25 5.23 -7.34 1.00
N TYR A 26 5.19 -6.10 0.54
CA TYR A 26 4.63 -5.01 1.34
C TYR A 26 3.16 -4.83 1.00
N LYS A 27 2.31 -4.87 2.03
CA LYS A 27 0.94 -4.38 1.97
C LYS A 27 0.96 -2.91 2.37
N ILE A 28 0.66 -2.03 1.42
CA ILE A 28 0.63 -0.59 1.59
C ILE A 28 -0.83 -0.17 1.62
N SER A 29 -1.27 0.48 2.69
CA SER A 29 -2.69 0.73 2.94
C SER A 29 -2.95 2.17 3.41
N LEU A 30 -4.11 2.70 3.03
CA LEU A 30 -4.74 3.85 3.68
C LEU A 30 -5.95 3.36 4.46
N GLY A 31 -6.11 3.81 5.70
CA GLY A 31 -7.25 3.40 6.52
C GLY A 31 -7.31 4.06 7.89
N GLN A 32 -8.14 3.51 8.77
CA GLN A 32 -8.39 4.07 10.10
C GLN A 32 -7.66 3.27 11.19
N GLU A 33 -7.00 3.98 12.11
CA GLU A 33 -6.40 3.44 13.34
C GLU A 33 -6.69 4.43 14.47
N ASN A 34 -7.40 3.99 15.52
CA ASN A 34 -7.75 4.82 16.68
C ASN A 34 -8.34 6.21 16.31
N ASN A 35 -9.35 6.24 15.44
CA ASN A 35 -10.00 7.47 14.91
C ASN A 35 -9.10 8.41 14.11
N SER A 36 -7.92 7.95 13.71
CA SER A 36 -7.01 8.69 12.82
C SER A 36 -6.91 8.00 11.47
N PHE A 37 -6.96 8.79 10.40
CA PHE A 37 -6.65 8.29 9.07
C PHE A 37 -5.13 8.20 8.90
N VAL A 38 -4.64 7.00 8.59
CA VAL A 38 -3.21 6.70 8.56
C VAL A 38 -2.81 6.02 7.26
N PHE A 39 -1.58 6.30 6.86
CA PHE A 39 -0.84 5.54 5.87
C PHE A 39 0.01 4.49 6.57
N LYS A 40 -0.12 3.22 6.17
CA LYS A 40 0.58 2.12 6.81
C LYS A 40 1.23 1.22 5.77
N VAL A 41 2.48 0.89 6.02
CA VAL A 41 3.21 -0.13 5.26
C VAL A 41 3.47 -1.31 6.17
N GLN A 42 3.08 -2.50 5.72
CA GLN A 42 3.16 -3.73 6.49
C GLN A 42 3.87 -4.80 5.68
N LEU A 43 4.90 -5.42 6.27
CA LEU A 43 5.53 -6.58 5.66
C LEU A 43 4.64 -7.82 5.80
N VAL A 44 4.42 -8.51 4.69
CA VAL A 44 3.70 -9.78 4.61
C VAL A 44 4.71 -10.86 4.24
N VAL A 45 4.80 -11.90 5.07
CA VAL A 45 5.68 -13.06 4.84
C VAL A 45 4.84 -14.31 5.01
N ASN A 46 4.85 -15.21 4.02
CA ASN A 46 4.03 -16.43 4.00
C ASN A 46 2.55 -16.13 4.26
N ALA A 47 1.99 -15.16 3.52
CA ALA A 47 0.61 -14.68 3.64
C ALA A 47 0.21 -14.12 5.04
N LYS A 48 1.17 -13.86 5.93
CA LYS A 48 0.91 -13.31 7.27
C LYS A 48 1.57 -11.95 7.42
N ILE A 49 0.79 -10.97 7.90
CA ILE A 49 1.31 -9.66 8.31
C ILE A 49 2.26 -9.86 9.50
N ARG A 50 3.43 -9.23 9.43
CA ARG A 50 4.43 -9.21 10.50
C ARG A 50 4.31 -7.90 11.29
N PRO A 51 3.68 -7.89 12.48
CA PRO A 51 3.33 -6.65 13.19
C PRO A 51 4.51 -5.95 13.89
N ARG A 52 5.62 -6.65 14.16
CA ARG A 52 6.75 -6.13 14.96
C ARG A 52 8.00 -5.80 14.16
N LEU A 53 7.94 -5.93 12.84
CA LEU A 53 9.07 -5.56 12.00
C LEU A 53 8.87 -4.13 11.54
N THR A 54 9.67 -3.22 12.10
CA THR A 54 9.84 -1.88 11.53
C THR A 54 10.47 -2.06 10.16
N VAL A 55 9.79 -1.59 9.12
CA VAL A 55 10.34 -1.64 7.78
C VAL A 55 11.18 -0.39 7.58
N SER A 56 12.48 -0.57 7.40
CA SER A 56 13.41 0.51 7.05
C SER A 56 13.67 0.45 5.55
N TYR A 57 13.56 1.60 4.89
CA TYR A 57 13.87 1.75 3.47
C TYR A 57 15.12 2.61 3.34
N ASP A 58 16.03 2.23 2.45
CA ASP A 58 17.02 3.18 1.96
C ASP A 58 16.29 4.23 1.13
N TYR A 59 16.47 5.50 1.50
CA TYR A 59 15.79 6.65 0.91
C TYR A 59 16.03 6.76 -0.60
N ASN A 60 17.19 6.33 -1.10
CA ASN A 60 17.51 6.37 -2.53
C ASN A 60 17.20 5.05 -3.24
N SER A 61 16.55 4.09 -2.56
CA SER A 61 16.23 2.81 -3.16
C SER A 61 15.01 2.89 -4.05
N ARG A 62 15.02 2.10 -5.13
CA ARG A 62 13.85 1.83 -5.98
C ARG A 62 12.64 1.34 -5.16
N GLN A 63 12.89 0.68 -4.03
CA GLN A 63 11.84 0.19 -3.16
C GLN A 63 11.12 1.32 -2.42
N PHE A 64 11.87 2.33 -1.95
CA PHE A 64 11.30 3.57 -1.41
C PHE A 64 10.46 4.30 -2.47
N GLU A 65 10.98 4.44 -3.69
CA GLU A 65 10.24 5.06 -4.79
C GLU A 65 8.91 4.35 -5.08
N LYS A 66 8.91 3.00 -5.10
CA LYS A 66 7.68 2.21 -5.27
C LYS A 66 6.67 2.43 -4.14
N VAL A 67 7.14 2.53 -2.88
CA VAL A 67 6.27 2.84 -1.73
C VAL A 67 5.65 4.22 -1.87
N MET A 68 6.43 5.22 -2.28
CA MET A 68 5.94 6.58 -2.51
C MET A 68 4.96 6.65 -3.69
N SER A 69 5.22 5.88 -4.75
CA SER A 69 4.32 5.77 -5.89
C SER A 69 2.98 5.15 -5.50
N ALA A 70 3.01 4.08 -4.70
CA ALA A 70 1.82 3.46 -4.12
C ALA A 70 1.04 4.43 -3.22
N TYR A 71 1.73 5.19 -2.37
CA TYR A 71 1.10 6.24 -1.56
C TYR A 71 0.36 7.26 -2.43
N LYS A 72 0.99 7.74 -3.50
CA LYS A 72 0.40 8.71 -4.43
C LYS A 72 -0.86 8.13 -5.09
N PHE A 73 -0.75 6.93 -5.66
CA PHE A 73 -1.87 6.24 -6.31
C PHE A 73 -3.05 6.02 -5.35
N LEU A 74 -2.78 5.54 -4.13
CA LEU A 74 -3.82 5.32 -3.12
C LEU A 74 -4.47 6.63 -2.69
N SER A 75 -3.69 7.70 -2.50
CA SER A 75 -4.22 9.02 -2.13
C SER A 75 -5.11 9.60 -3.22
N GLU A 76 -4.68 9.55 -4.48
CA GLU A 76 -5.47 9.97 -5.64
C GLU A 76 -6.76 9.15 -5.75
N THR A 77 -6.66 7.83 -5.62
CA THR A 77 -7.81 6.93 -5.68
C THR A 77 -8.80 7.21 -4.55
N TYR A 78 -8.31 7.37 -3.32
CA TYR A 78 -9.14 7.64 -2.15
C TYR A 78 -9.91 8.96 -2.29
N ASN A 79 -9.25 10.01 -2.78
CA ASN A 79 -9.87 11.32 -2.97
C ASN A 79 -10.99 11.33 -4.02
N LEU A 80 -11.00 10.34 -4.93
CA LEU A 80 -12.06 10.15 -5.92
C LEU A 80 -13.24 9.33 -5.37
N ILE A 81 -13.11 8.69 -4.21
CA ILE A 81 -14.21 7.94 -3.59
C ILE A 81 -15.19 8.94 -2.96
N PRO A 82 -16.48 8.90 -3.31
CA PRO A 82 -17.50 9.70 -2.64
C PRO A 82 -17.48 9.49 -1.12
N LYS A 83 -17.50 10.57 -0.33
CA LYS A 83 -17.31 10.54 1.13
C LYS A 83 -18.36 9.67 1.85
N ASP A 84 -19.58 9.66 1.32
CA ASP A 84 -20.71 8.84 1.75
C ASP A 84 -20.46 7.32 1.61
N LEU A 85 -19.63 6.91 0.64
CA LEU A 85 -19.23 5.50 0.46
C LEU A 85 -18.03 5.11 1.35
N VAL A 86 -17.19 6.09 1.71
CA VAL A 86 -16.01 5.89 2.58
C VAL A 86 -16.42 5.56 4.01
N GLU A 87 -17.44 6.24 4.55
CA GLU A 87 -17.90 6.06 5.93
C GLU A 87 -18.66 4.74 6.16
N GLY A 88 -19.13 4.08 5.09
CA GLY A 88 -20.04 2.93 5.19
C GLY A 88 -19.51 1.57 4.76
N LEU A 89 -18.62 1.46 3.75
CA LEU A 89 -18.52 0.20 3.00
C LEU A 89 -17.15 -0.20 2.47
N VAL A 90 -16.19 0.71 2.29
CA VAL A 90 -14.90 0.36 1.67
C VAL A 90 -13.88 -0.03 2.73
N THR A 91 -13.86 -1.31 3.09
CA THR A 91 -12.79 -1.91 3.89
C THR A 91 -12.06 -2.98 3.10
N ASP A 92 -10.74 -3.04 3.24
CA ASP A 92 -9.88 -4.08 2.62
C ASP A 92 -10.02 -4.19 1.08
N ARG A 93 -10.24 -3.08 0.36
CA ARG A 93 -10.23 -3.15 -1.10
C ARG A 93 -8.79 -3.25 -1.62
N ASP A 94 -8.51 -4.37 -2.30
CA ASP A 94 -7.26 -4.56 -3.04
C ASP A 94 -7.32 -3.79 -4.37
N LEU A 95 -6.30 -2.97 -4.63
CA LEU A 95 -6.12 -2.19 -5.85
C LEU A 95 -4.80 -2.53 -6.56
N THR A 96 -4.19 -3.67 -6.23
CA THR A 96 -2.87 -4.06 -6.76
C THR A 96 -2.85 -4.07 -8.29
N ALA A 97 -3.86 -4.65 -8.93
CA ALA A 97 -3.93 -4.74 -10.38
C ALA A 97 -4.08 -3.35 -11.06
N GLU A 98 -4.85 -2.45 -10.45
CA GLU A 98 -5.02 -1.07 -10.90
C GLU A 98 -3.72 -0.28 -10.76
N PHE A 99 -3.02 -0.46 -9.63
CA PHE A 99 -1.71 0.15 -9.39
C PHE A 99 -0.68 -0.29 -10.42
N GLU A 100 -0.59 -1.58 -10.73
CA GLU A 100 0.33 -2.09 -11.76
C GLU A 100 0.06 -1.49 -13.15
N LYS A 101 -1.22 -1.30 -13.51
CA LYS A 101 -1.60 -0.64 -14.77
C LYS A 101 -1.25 0.85 -14.75
N TRP A 102 -1.41 1.51 -13.60
CA TRP A 102 -1.09 2.92 -13.43
C TRP A 102 0.42 3.18 -13.51
N GLU A 103 1.24 2.36 -12.86
CA GLU A 103 2.71 2.42 -12.94
C GLU A 103 3.20 2.21 -14.39
N LYS A 104 2.70 1.20 -15.10
CA LYS A 104 3.06 0.98 -16.51
C LYS A 104 2.77 2.19 -17.40
N LYS A 105 1.65 2.88 -17.17
CA LYS A 105 1.30 4.10 -17.92
C LYS A 105 2.22 5.28 -17.57
N ARG A 106 2.63 5.39 -16.30
CA ARG A 106 3.57 6.42 -15.84
C ARG A 106 4.93 6.26 -16.51
N ASP A 107 5.45 5.04 -16.56
CA ASP A 107 6.75 4.74 -17.16
C ASP A 107 6.76 5.05 -18.68
N THR A 108 5.67 4.72 -19.39
CA THR A 108 5.56 5.06 -20.82
C THR A 108 5.50 6.56 -21.10
N LYS A 109 4.98 7.38 -20.17
CA LYS A 109 4.94 8.84 -20.32
C LYS A 109 6.27 9.52 -20.03
N SER A 110 7.18 8.87 -19.31
CA SER A 110 8.49 9.42 -18.98
C SER A 110 9.54 9.19 -20.08
N LEU A 111 9.17 8.49 -21.16
CA LEU A 111 10.02 8.15 -22.31
C LEU A 111 9.74 9.02 -23.55
N HIS A 112 8.89 10.04 -23.42
CA HIS A 112 8.55 11.03 -24.45
C HIS A 112 8.69 12.43 -23.88
#